data_AF-A0A926KX20-F1
#
_entry.id   AF-A0A926KX20-F1
#
_cell.length_a   1.000
_cell.length_b   1.000
_cell.length_c   1.000
_cell.angle_alpha   90.00
_cell.angle_beta   90.00
_cell.angle_gamma   90.00
#
_symmetry.space_group_name_H-M   'P 1'
#
loop_
_entity.id
_entity.type
_entity.pdbx_description
1 polymer ?
#
loop_
_entity_poly.entity_id
_entity_poly.type
_entity_poly.pdbx_seq_one_letter_code
_entity_poly.pdbx_strand_id
1 'polypeptide(L)'
;MNYGEITVRLLSQLKMIPEGQCIMPQSLYDYGWLSCLPLVNIITLPQISNCIALDYSKERIIDYLVRHNDKGVFWKFRDIEPEFKSTNEMNEFNLYYAREVNVRSRLERNGFFYPRNMQDVIQLFINLGFITETIDNENEMKLDLIIRPFPKTERVLEII
;
A
#
# COMPACT_ATOMS: atom_id res chain seq x y z
N MET A 1 1.74 25.42 -0.38
CA MET A 1 2.34 24.98 -1.65
C MET A 1 3.70 24.38 -1.35
N ASN A 2 3.85 23.05 -1.40
CA ASN A 2 5.13 22.37 -1.20
C ASN A 2 5.93 22.43 -2.50
N TYR A 3 6.77 23.45 -2.65
CA TYR A 3 7.72 23.55 -3.76
C TYR A 3 8.78 22.44 -3.62
N GLY A 4 8.57 21.31 -4.30
CA GLY A 4 9.52 20.19 -4.32
C GLY A 4 8.90 18.80 -4.17
N GLU A 5 7.61 18.72 -3.87
CA GLU A 5 6.89 17.45 -3.82
C GLU A 5 6.70 16.91 -5.25
N ILE A 6 7.11 15.66 -5.47
CA ILE A 6 6.80 14.91 -6.69
C ILE A 6 5.83 13.83 -6.33
N THR A 7 4.78 13.73 -7.12
CA THR A 7 3.74 12.73 -6.99
C THR A 7 3.55 11.96 -8.31
N VAL A 8 2.85 10.83 -8.25
CA VAL A 8 2.51 10.06 -9.45
C VAL A 8 1.65 10.88 -10.42
N ARG A 9 0.67 11.64 -9.93
CA ARG A 9 -0.17 12.47 -10.80
C ARG A 9 0.64 13.54 -11.53
N LEU A 10 1.57 14.21 -10.84
CA LEU A 10 2.48 15.18 -11.46
C LEU A 10 3.29 14.54 -12.60
N LEU A 11 3.88 13.36 -12.35
CA LEU A 11 4.66 12.65 -13.36
C LEU A 11 3.78 12.17 -14.54
N SER A 12 2.55 11.76 -14.27
CA SER A 12 1.59 11.38 -15.32
C SER A 12 1.22 12.57 -16.21
N GLN A 13 0.92 13.74 -15.62
CA GLN A 13 0.61 14.98 -16.37
C GLN A 13 1.77 15.43 -17.25
N LEU A 14 3.01 15.21 -16.80
CA LEU A 14 4.23 15.49 -17.57
C LEU A 14 4.58 14.39 -18.59
N LYS A 15 3.74 13.35 -18.73
CA LYS A 15 3.95 12.19 -19.62
C LYS A 15 5.28 11.47 -19.34
N MET A 16 5.69 11.42 -18.06
CA MET A 16 6.91 10.76 -17.60
C MET A 16 6.69 9.31 -17.16
N ILE A 17 5.44 8.83 -17.20
CA ILE A 17 5.09 7.44 -16.91
C ILE A 17 4.75 6.75 -18.24
N PRO A 18 5.57 5.79 -18.71
CA PRO A 18 5.23 5.02 -19.90
C PRO A 18 3.92 4.25 -19.72
N GLU A 19 3.18 4.08 -20.81
CA GLU A 19 1.93 3.31 -20.80
C GLU A 19 2.17 1.87 -20.31
N GLY A 20 1.30 1.39 -19.41
CA GLY A 20 1.41 0.06 -18.81
C GLY A 20 2.49 -0.06 -17.73
N GLN A 21 3.17 1.03 -17.35
CA GLN A 21 4.11 1.06 -16.24
C GLN A 21 3.53 1.78 -15.03
N CYS A 22 4.03 1.46 -13.84
CA CYS A 22 3.77 2.18 -12.61
C CYS A 22 5.07 2.77 -12.08
N ILE A 23 4.97 3.84 -11.28
CA ILE A 23 6.13 4.43 -10.60
C ILE A 23 6.02 4.16 -9.11
N MET A 24 7.13 3.73 -8.52
CA MET A 24 7.25 3.48 -7.10
C MET A 24 8.32 4.39 -6.51
N PRO A 25 8.12 4.93 -5.30
CA PRO A 25 9.16 5.68 -4.61
C PRO A 25 10.31 4.74 -4.25
N GLN A 26 11.52 5.03 -4.74
CA GLN A 26 12.73 4.27 -4.39
C GLN A 26 12.95 4.22 -2.86
N SER A 27 12.54 5.30 -2.17
CA SER A 27 12.55 5.39 -0.71
C SER A 27 11.71 4.34 0.02
N LEU A 28 10.77 3.67 -0.65
CA LEU A 28 10.08 2.50 -0.08
C LEU A 28 11.09 1.39 0.28
N TYR A 29 12.09 1.19 -0.58
CA TYR A 29 13.16 0.23 -0.38
C TYR A 29 14.22 0.80 0.56
N ASP A 30 14.69 2.01 0.28
CA ASP A 30 15.81 2.60 1.02
C ASP A 30 15.52 2.82 2.51
N TYR A 31 14.26 3.10 2.86
CA TYR A 31 13.83 3.28 4.25
C TYR A 31 13.31 1.99 4.90
N GLY A 32 13.38 0.84 4.22
CA GLY A 32 13.01 -0.45 4.81
C GLY A 32 11.52 -0.67 5.02
N TRP A 33 10.65 0.07 4.33
CA TRP A 33 9.18 -0.04 4.48
C TRP A 33 8.64 -1.44 4.18
N LEU A 34 9.30 -2.19 3.29
CA LEU A 34 8.92 -3.57 2.97
C LEU A 34 8.96 -4.53 4.17
N SER A 35 9.70 -4.18 5.24
CA SER A 35 9.73 -4.95 6.48
C SER A 35 8.67 -4.53 7.50
N CYS A 36 7.99 -3.41 7.24
CA CYS A 36 7.06 -2.75 8.16
C CYS A 36 5.62 -2.75 7.67
N LEU A 37 5.38 -3.05 6.39
CA LEU A 37 4.05 -3.02 5.79
C LEU A 37 3.43 -4.42 5.73
N PRO A 38 2.09 -4.53 5.82
CA PRO A 38 1.38 -5.77 5.50
C PRO A 38 1.71 -6.20 4.07
N LEU A 39 1.75 -7.51 3.80
CA LEU A 39 1.98 -8.02 2.44
C LEU A 39 0.97 -7.46 1.44
N VAL A 40 -0.31 -7.35 1.83
CA VAL A 40 -1.34 -6.73 0.98
C VAL A 40 -0.97 -5.31 0.56
N ASN A 41 -0.43 -4.48 1.46
CA ASN A 41 0.00 -3.14 1.11
C ASN A 41 1.16 -3.20 0.11
N ILE A 42 2.16 -4.06 0.34
CA ILE A 42 3.31 -4.18 -0.56
C ILE A 42 2.87 -4.54 -1.99
N ILE A 43 1.94 -5.48 -2.14
CA ILE A 43 1.50 -5.94 -3.48
C ILE A 43 0.52 -4.98 -4.17
N THR A 44 -0.27 -4.21 -3.40
CA THR A 44 -1.29 -3.31 -3.96
C THR A 44 -0.76 -1.93 -4.31
N LEU A 45 0.33 -1.47 -3.68
CA LEU A 45 0.87 -0.13 -3.93
C LEU A 45 1.23 0.13 -5.42
N PRO A 46 1.85 -0.82 -6.17
CA PRO A 46 2.06 -0.66 -7.61
C PRO A 46 0.75 -0.53 -8.40
N GLN A 47 -0.29 -1.28 -8.01
CA GLN A 47 -1.60 -1.23 -8.66
C GLN A 47 -2.26 0.14 -8.42
N ILE A 48 -2.19 0.64 -7.18
CA ILE A 48 -2.68 1.98 -6.82
C ILE A 48 -1.93 3.05 -7.63
N SER A 49 -0.60 2.96 -7.71
CA SER A 49 0.23 3.87 -8.51
C SER A 49 -0.22 3.90 -9.97
N ASN A 50 -0.43 2.74 -10.59
CA ASN A 50 -0.94 2.65 -11.96
C ASN A 50 -2.33 3.30 -12.10
N CYS A 51 -3.25 3.04 -11.17
CA CYS A 51 -4.58 3.65 -11.24
C CYS A 51 -4.56 5.17 -11.07
N ILE A 52 -3.66 5.70 -10.23
CA ILE A 52 -3.45 7.15 -10.09
C ILE A 52 -2.91 7.74 -11.40
N ALA A 53 -1.97 7.06 -12.05
CA ALA A 53 -1.44 7.49 -13.34
C ALA A 53 -2.53 7.54 -14.43
N LEU A 54 -3.53 6.65 -14.35
CA LEU A 54 -4.72 6.58 -15.21
C LEU A 54 -5.87 7.53 -14.77
N ASP A 55 -5.62 8.41 -13.79
CA ASP A 55 -6.57 9.41 -13.28
C ASP A 55 -7.87 8.84 -12.68
N TYR A 56 -7.79 7.64 -12.09
CA TYR A 56 -8.95 7.02 -11.44
C TYR A 56 -9.33 7.76 -10.15
N SER A 57 -10.64 7.82 -9.89
CA SER A 57 -11.16 8.23 -8.57
C SER A 57 -10.85 7.21 -7.49
N LYS A 58 -10.85 7.63 -6.22
CA LYS A 58 -10.63 6.76 -5.06
C LYS A 58 -11.58 5.56 -5.08
N GLU A 59 -12.85 5.77 -5.38
CA GLU A 59 -13.85 4.71 -5.50
C GLU A 59 -13.50 3.71 -6.60
N ARG A 60 -13.13 4.23 -7.79
CA ARG A 60 -12.72 3.37 -8.91
C ARG A 60 -11.43 2.60 -8.61
N ILE A 61 -10.50 3.18 -7.85
CA ILE A 61 -9.29 2.48 -7.37
C ILE A 61 -9.69 1.33 -6.44
N ILE A 62 -10.56 1.59 -5.46
CA ILE A 62 -11.04 0.55 -4.53
C ILE A 62 -11.71 -0.59 -5.30
N ASP A 63 -12.62 -0.28 -6.22
CA ASP A 63 -13.30 -1.26 -7.05
C ASP A 63 -12.32 -2.08 -7.90
N TYR A 64 -11.32 -1.40 -8.49
CA TYR A 64 -10.26 -2.07 -9.24
C TYR A 64 -9.51 -3.07 -8.36
N LEU A 65 -9.05 -2.65 -7.18
CA LEU A 65 -8.32 -3.50 -6.24
C LEU A 65 -9.15 -4.68 -5.75
N VAL A 66 -10.45 -4.47 -5.48
CA VAL A 66 -11.36 -5.55 -5.05
C VAL A 66 -11.53 -6.59 -6.16
N ARG A 67 -11.63 -6.17 -7.43
CA ARG A 67 -11.78 -7.09 -8.57
C ARG A 67 -10.48 -7.84 -8.92
N HIS A 68 -9.33 -7.22 -8.68
CA HIS A 68 -8.03 -7.78 -9.05
C HIS A 68 -7.32 -8.50 -7.91
N ASN A 69 -7.79 -8.35 -6.67
CA ASN A 69 -7.25 -9.15 -5.56
C ASN A 69 -8.01 -10.48 -5.45
N ASP A 70 -7.53 -11.42 -6.26
CA ASP A 70 -8.20 -12.69 -6.55
C ASP A 70 -8.37 -13.61 -5.33
N LYS A 71 -7.67 -13.35 -4.22
CA LYS A 71 -7.72 -14.20 -3.03
C LYS A 71 -7.49 -13.35 -1.79
N GLY A 72 -8.50 -13.18 -0.94
CA GLY A 72 -8.41 -12.50 0.37
C GLY A 72 -7.38 -13.07 1.38
N VAL A 73 -6.46 -13.91 0.90
CA VAL A 73 -5.36 -14.57 1.58
C VAL A 73 -4.42 -13.57 2.28
N PHE A 74 -4.23 -12.37 1.73
CA PHE A 74 -3.24 -11.42 2.27
C PHE A 74 -3.72 -10.54 3.44
N TRP A 75 -4.98 -10.60 3.85
CA TRP A 75 -5.46 -9.97 5.10
C TRP A 75 -6.21 -10.93 6.02
N LYS A 76 -6.63 -12.11 5.53
CA LYS A 76 -7.33 -13.14 6.31
C LYS A 76 -6.37 -14.15 6.97
N PHE A 77 -5.10 -13.81 7.17
CA PHE A 77 -4.12 -14.72 7.79
C PHE A 77 -4.52 -15.28 9.17
N ARG A 78 -5.54 -14.70 9.84
CA ARG A 78 -6.11 -15.21 11.10
C ARG A 78 -7.36 -16.06 10.96
N ASP A 79 -8.09 -15.95 9.85
CA ASP A 79 -9.43 -16.55 9.69
C ASP A 79 -9.42 -17.75 8.74
N ILE A 80 -8.24 -18.20 8.35
CA ILE A 80 -8.05 -19.36 7.50
C ILE A 80 -7.53 -20.46 8.42
N GLU A 81 -8.23 -21.60 8.45
CA GLU A 81 -7.67 -22.88 8.87
C GLU A 81 -7.11 -23.55 7.62
N PRO A 82 -5.84 -23.32 7.27
CA PRO A 82 -5.30 -23.88 6.04
C PRO A 82 -5.12 -25.40 6.18
N GLU A 83 -5.68 -26.14 5.23
CA GLU A 83 -5.31 -27.52 5.00
C GLU A 83 -4.03 -27.55 4.15
N PHE A 84 -2.92 -28.02 4.73
CA PHE A 84 -1.65 -28.13 4.02
C PHE A 84 -1.51 -29.51 3.35
N LYS A 85 -1.08 -29.53 2.09
CA LYS A 85 -0.79 -30.77 1.35
C LYS A 85 0.62 -31.28 1.61
N SER A 86 1.50 -30.47 2.20
CA SER A 86 2.88 -30.83 2.51
C SER A 86 3.48 -30.03 3.66
N THR A 87 4.54 -30.56 4.28
CA THR A 87 5.33 -29.85 5.29
C THR A 87 5.97 -28.57 4.74
N ASN A 88 6.36 -28.56 3.46
CA ASN A 88 6.95 -27.36 2.84
C ASN A 88 5.92 -26.23 2.75
N GLU A 89 4.70 -26.53 2.32
CA GLU A 89 3.59 -25.56 2.25
C GLU A 89 3.26 -25.01 3.65
N MET A 90 3.24 -25.87 4.67
CA MET A 90 3.05 -25.47 6.07
C MET A 90 4.18 -24.54 6.56
N ASN A 91 5.43 -24.86 6.23
CA ASN A 91 6.58 -24.03 6.62
C ASN A 91 6.55 -22.66 5.95
N GLU A 92 6.24 -22.59 4.66
CA GLU A 92 6.08 -21.32 3.94
C GLU A 92 4.97 -20.47 4.56
N PHE A 93 3.80 -21.08 4.83
CA PHE A 93 2.71 -20.39 5.50
C PHE A 93 3.13 -19.84 6.87
N ASN A 94 3.81 -20.64 7.69
CA ASN A 94 4.26 -20.21 9.02
C ASN A 94 5.24 -19.03 8.97
N LEU A 95 6.11 -18.97 7.95
CA LEU A 95 7.02 -17.85 7.74
C LEU A 95 6.25 -16.55 7.43
N TYR A 96 5.28 -16.61 6.51
CA TYR A 96 4.43 -15.46 6.20
C TYR A 96 3.57 -15.05 7.39
N TYR A 97 2.99 -16.02 8.10
CA TYR A 97 2.18 -15.77 9.29
C TYR A 97 2.99 -15.06 10.39
N ALA A 98 4.18 -15.55 10.71
CA ALA A 98 5.04 -14.93 11.72
C ALA A 98 5.44 -13.49 11.35
N ARG A 99 5.74 -13.24 10.07
CA ARG A 99 6.00 -11.89 9.54
C ARG A 99 4.80 -10.98 9.74
N GLU A 100 3.61 -11.40 9.32
CA GLU A 100 2.39 -10.60 9.41
C GLU A 100 1.99 -10.30 10.86
N VAL A 101 2.18 -11.25 11.78
CA VAL A 101 1.98 -11.02 13.21
C VAL A 101 2.94 -9.94 13.75
N ASN A 102 4.21 -9.97 13.35
CA ASN A 102 5.19 -8.95 13.76
C ASN A 102 4.81 -7.56 13.22
N VAL A 103 4.51 -7.48 11.92
CA VAL A 103 4.07 -6.24 11.26
C VAL A 103 2.83 -5.67 11.92
N ARG A 104 1.82 -6.50 12.17
CA ARG A 104 0.61 -6.09 12.88
C ARG A 104 0.93 -5.51 14.25
N SER A 105 1.73 -6.21 15.05
CA SER A 105 2.09 -5.74 16.38
C SER A 105 2.82 -4.39 16.32
N ARG A 106 3.69 -4.20 15.33
CA ARG A 106 4.38 -2.92 15.11
C ARG A 106 3.41 -1.80 14.76
N LEU A 107 2.48 -2.04 13.83
CA LEU A 107 1.44 -1.06 13.47
C LEU A 107 0.58 -0.69 14.67
N GLU A 108 0.06 -1.68 15.40
CA GLU A 108 -0.85 -1.48 16.53
C GLU A 108 -0.15 -0.70 17.68
N ARG A 109 1.13 -0.96 17.94
CA ARG A 109 1.92 -0.20 18.92
C ARG A 109 2.12 1.27 18.55
N ASN A 110 2.09 1.58 17.26
CA ASN A 110 2.23 2.94 16.72
C ASN A 110 0.87 3.59 16.42
N GLY A 111 -0.24 3.02 16.91
CA GLY A 111 -1.59 3.58 16.75
C GLY A 111 -2.24 3.34 15.39
N PHE A 112 -1.65 2.49 14.54
CA PHE A 112 -2.23 2.09 13.26
C PHE A 112 -2.98 0.77 13.36
N PHE A 113 -3.93 0.57 12.45
CA PHE A 113 -4.68 -0.68 12.35
C PHE A 113 -4.16 -1.54 11.20
N TYR A 114 -4.09 -2.84 11.46
CA TYR A 114 -3.84 -3.81 10.40
C TYR A 114 -5.08 -3.93 9.49
N PRO A 115 -4.92 -3.87 8.15
CA PRO A 115 -6.04 -3.77 7.22
C PRO A 115 -6.87 -5.05 7.14
N ARG A 116 -8.20 -4.91 6.98
CA ARG A 116 -9.15 -6.02 6.86
C ARG A 116 -9.85 -6.08 5.49
N ASN A 117 -9.74 -5.01 4.71
CA ASN A 117 -10.31 -4.84 3.38
C ASN A 117 -9.48 -3.81 2.58
N MET A 118 -9.85 -3.55 1.32
CA MET A 118 -9.10 -2.61 0.46
C MET A 118 -9.22 -1.15 0.87
N GLN A 119 -10.33 -0.77 1.50
CA GLN A 119 -10.49 0.56 2.07
C GLN A 119 -9.47 0.78 3.18
N ASP A 120 -9.27 -0.20 4.07
CA ASP A 120 -8.28 -0.12 5.14
C ASP A 120 -6.84 -0.10 4.58
N VAL A 121 -6.58 -0.82 3.48
CA VAL A 121 -5.26 -0.80 2.80
C VAL A 121 -4.92 0.62 2.35
N ILE A 122 -5.86 1.28 1.67
CA ILE A 122 -5.68 2.67 1.22
C ILE A 122 -5.58 3.60 2.43
N GLN A 123 -6.43 3.42 3.44
CA GLN A 123 -6.42 4.25 4.65
C GLN A 123 -5.09 4.15 5.39
N LEU A 124 -4.48 2.96 5.46
CA LEU A 124 -3.16 2.79 6.05
C LEU A 124 -2.10 3.59 5.28
N PHE A 125 -2.13 3.60 3.94
CA PHE A 125 -1.21 4.42 3.16
C PHE A 125 -1.39 5.92 3.38
N ILE A 126 -2.62 6.39 3.53
CA ILE A 126 -2.92 7.77 3.87
C ILE A 126 -2.36 8.10 5.26
N ASN A 127 -2.64 7.26 6.25
CA ASN A 127 -2.18 7.45 7.63
C ASN A 127 -0.65 7.43 7.76
N LEU A 128 0.04 6.61 6.95
CA LEU A 128 1.50 6.57 6.88
C LEU A 128 2.12 7.73 6.09
N GLY A 129 1.30 8.57 5.45
CA GLY A 129 1.74 9.71 4.64
C GLY A 129 2.29 9.34 3.27
N PHE A 130 1.90 8.18 2.71
CA PHE A 130 2.33 7.77 1.37
C PHE A 130 1.42 8.36 0.30
N ILE A 131 0.13 8.42 0.62
CA ILE A 131 -0.92 8.85 -0.30
C ILE A 131 -1.62 10.07 0.29
N THR A 132 -1.91 11.05 -0.56
CA THR A 132 -2.73 12.22 -0.23
C THR A 132 -4.08 12.14 -0.93
N GLU A 133 -5.10 12.70 -0.30
CA GLU A 133 -6.45 12.83 -0.87
C GLU A 133 -6.67 14.27 -1.35
N THR A 134 -7.25 14.40 -2.54
CA THR A 134 -7.58 15.70 -3.13
C THR A 134 -8.93 15.61 -3.83
N ILE A 135 -9.76 16.64 -3.69
CA ILE A 135 -10.98 16.77 -4.50
C ILE A 135 -10.60 17.51 -5.79
N ASP A 136 -11.00 16.97 -6.94
CA ASP A 136 -10.78 17.62 -8.23
C ASP A 136 -11.89 18.63 -8.58
N ASN A 137 -11.82 19.18 -9.80
CA ASN A 137 -12.78 20.18 -10.27
C ASN A 137 -14.18 19.58 -10.54
N GLU A 138 -14.29 18.26 -10.66
CA GLU A 138 -15.55 17.53 -10.88
C GLU A 138 -16.16 17.03 -9.57
N ASN A 139 -15.57 17.44 -8.43
CA ASN A 139 -15.96 17.02 -7.08
C ASN A 139 -15.75 15.52 -6.82
N GLU A 140 -14.83 14.88 -7.55
CA GLU A 140 -14.38 13.51 -7.29
C GLU A 140 -13.20 13.49 -6.33
N MET A 141 -13.22 12.55 -5.38
CA MET A 141 -12.06 12.28 -4.54
C MET A 141 -11.02 11.50 -5.33
N LYS A 142 -9.85 12.11 -5.52
CA LYS A 142 -8.69 11.50 -6.17
C LYS A 142 -7.59 11.21 -5.15
N LEU A 143 -6.84 10.13 -5.39
CA LEU A 143 -5.64 9.78 -4.63
C LEU A 143 -4.39 10.22 -5.38
N ASP A 144 -3.35 10.60 -4.67
CA ASP A 144 -2.03 10.83 -5.26
C ASP A 144 -0.93 10.21 -4.40
N LEU A 145 0.02 9.54 -5.05
CA LEU A 145 1.11 8.82 -4.37
C LEU A 145 2.34 9.71 -4.36
N ILE A 146 2.89 9.96 -3.17
CA ILE A 146 4.10 10.74 -2.99
C ILE A 146 5.31 9.92 -3.48
N ILE A 147 6.12 10.52 -4.34
CA ILE A 147 7.41 9.97 -4.81
C ILE A 147 8.56 10.58 -4.02
N ARG A 148 8.54 11.89 -3.78
CA ARG A 148 9.47 12.58 -2.87
C ARG A 148 8.88 13.89 -2.35
N PRO A 149 9.15 14.30 -1.09
CA PRO A 149 9.86 13.53 -0.08
C PRO A 149 8.99 12.39 0.46
N PHE A 150 9.51 11.15 0.46
CA PHE A 150 8.79 10.01 1.01
C PHE A 150 9.01 9.91 2.52
N PRO A 151 8.01 9.52 3.32
CA PRO A 151 8.16 9.39 4.77
C PRO A 151 9.19 8.30 5.12
N LYS A 152 9.98 8.54 6.17
CA LYS A 152 10.93 7.57 6.72
C LYS A 152 10.24 6.70 7.76
N THR A 153 10.54 5.40 7.74
CA THR A 153 10.02 4.42 8.72
C THR A 153 10.24 4.88 10.16
N GLU A 154 11.48 5.22 10.53
CA GLU A 154 11.87 5.68 11.88
C GLU A 154 11.05 6.86 12.42
N ARG A 155 10.49 7.68 11.53
CA ARG A 155 9.68 8.86 11.91
C ARG A 155 8.20 8.53 12.09
N VAL A 156 7.74 7.43 11.53
CA VAL A 156 6.31 7.07 11.45
C VAL A 156 6.00 5.84 12.32
N LEU A 157 6.93 4.89 12.36
CA LEU A 157 6.92 3.72 13.20
C LEU A 157 8.16 3.82 14.06
N GLU A 158 8.03 4.12 15.35
CA GLU A 158 9.15 4.13 16.28
C GLU A 158 9.74 2.70 16.32
N ILE A 159 10.83 2.48 15.57
CA ILE A 159 11.56 1.22 15.59
C ILE A 159 12.52 1.31 16.78
N ILE A 160 12.07 0.83 17.94
CA ILE A 160 12.91 0.64 19.14
C ILE A 160 13.73 -0.65 18.96
#